data_AF-A0A436QWH0-F1
#
_entry.id   AF-A0A436QWH0-F1
#
_cell.length_a   1.000
_cell.length_b   1.000
_cell.length_c   1.000
_cell.angle_alpha   90.00
_cell.angle_beta   90.00
_cell.angle_gamma   90.00
#
_symmetry.space_group_name_H-M   'P 1'
#
loop_
_entity.id
_entity.type
_entity.pdbx_description
1 polymer ?
#
loop_
_entity_poly.entity_id
_entity_poly.type
_entity_poly.pdbx_seq_one_letter_code
_entity_poly.pdbx_strand_id
1 'polypeptide(L)' 'AAPAYPPILALAGLTDPRVTYWEPAKWVARLRERKAGGNPVLFKINMDSGHAGASGRFSRLEEIAYIYAYALKVTGKT' A
#
# COMPACT_ATOMS: atom_id res chain seq x y z
N ALA A 1 -0.96 -1.41 -25.56
CA ALA A 1 -0.67 -0.13 -24.88
C ALA A 1 -0.37 -0.41 -23.41
N ALA A 2 0.46 0.41 -22.75
CA ALA A 2 0.67 0.29 -21.31
C ALA A 2 -0.66 0.54 -20.56
N PRO A 3 -1.04 -0.30 -19.58
CA PRO A 3 -2.33 -0.19 -18.90
C PRO A 3 -2.37 1.01 -17.94
N ALA A 4 -3.50 1.74 -17.94
CA ALA A 4 -3.78 2.80 -16.99
C ALA A 4 -4.35 2.19 -15.70
N TYR A 5 -3.48 1.84 -14.76
CA TYR A 5 -3.89 1.30 -13.47
C TYR A 5 -4.63 2.36 -12.63
N PRO A 6 -5.58 1.94 -11.77
CA PRO A 6 -6.17 2.85 -10.79
C PRO A 6 -5.11 3.31 -9.77
N PRO A 7 -5.41 4.33 -8.95
CA PRO A 7 -4.61 4.63 -7.78
C PRO A 7 -4.48 3.38 -6.89
N ILE A 8 -3.25 2.97 -6.54
CA ILE A 8 -2.97 1.79 -5.72
C ILE A 8 -2.18 2.18 -4.47
N LEU A 9 -2.62 1.71 -3.30
CA LEU A 9 -1.85 1.69 -2.06
C LEU A 9 -1.65 0.23 -1.65
N ALA A 10 -0.42 -0.26 -1.70
CA ALA A 10 -0.03 -1.57 -1.20
C ALA A 10 0.51 -1.45 0.22
N LEU A 11 0.03 -2.30 1.13
CA LEU A 11 0.49 -2.41 2.52
C LEU A 11 1.09 -3.78 2.76
N ALA A 12 2.17 -3.85 3.54
CA ALA A 12 2.78 -5.10 3.96
C ALA A 12 3.37 -4.99 5.36
N GLY A 13 3.48 -6.12 6.07
CA GLY A 13 4.25 -6.22 7.32
C GLY A 13 5.67 -6.72 7.04
N LEU A 14 6.68 -6.11 7.67
CA LEU A 14 8.07 -6.53 7.52
C LEU A 14 8.28 -7.98 7.99
N THR A 15 7.64 -8.39 9.07
CA THR A 15 7.82 -9.69 9.72
C THR A 15 6.70 -10.68 9.38
N ASP A 16 5.96 -10.47 8.29
CA ASP A 16 4.90 -11.38 7.87
C ASP A 16 5.48 -12.74 7.43
N PRO A 17 5.22 -13.83 8.17
CA PRO A 17 5.76 -15.14 7.83
C PRO A 17 4.91 -15.89 6.79
N ARG A 18 3.73 -15.36 6.43
CA ARG A 18 2.77 -15.98 5.50
C ARG A 18 2.92 -15.39 4.10
N VAL A 19 2.96 -14.07 4.00
CA VAL A 19 3.10 -13.33 2.74
C VAL A 19 4.19 -12.29 2.91
N THR A 20 5.35 -12.62 2.39
CA THR A 20 6.58 -11.87 2.69
C THR A 20 6.60 -10.50 2.01
N TYR A 21 7.11 -9.46 2.68
CA TYR A 21 7.04 -8.07 2.19
C TYR A 21 7.64 -7.85 0.80
N TRP A 22 8.56 -8.71 0.36
CA TRP A 22 9.18 -8.60 -0.96
C TRP A 22 8.25 -9.00 -2.10
N GLU A 23 7.20 -9.77 -1.84
CA GLU A 23 6.17 -10.08 -2.83
C GLU A 23 5.44 -8.82 -3.32
N PRO A 24 4.78 -8.02 -2.44
CA PRO A 24 4.19 -6.75 -2.85
C PRO A 24 5.24 -5.72 -3.28
N ALA A 25 6.47 -5.75 -2.75
CA ALA A 25 7.53 -4.85 -3.19
C ALA A 25 7.88 -5.04 -4.68
N LYS A 26 8.10 -6.30 -5.10
CA LYS A 26 8.35 -6.66 -6.51
C LYS A 26 7.16 -6.32 -7.40
N TRP A 27 5.94 -6.56 -6.91
CA TRP A 27 4.72 -6.24 -7.65
C TRP A 27 4.57 -4.72 -7.88
N VAL A 28 4.76 -3.91 -6.85
CA VAL A 28 4.71 -2.45 -6.96
C VAL A 28 5.80 -1.91 -7.88
N ALA A 29 7.02 -2.43 -7.81
CA ALA A 29 8.09 -2.05 -8.72
C ALA A 29 7.69 -2.29 -10.18
N ARG A 30 7.15 -3.48 -10.48
CA ARG A 30 6.67 -3.83 -11.82
C ARG A 30 5.49 -2.95 -12.26
N LEU A 31 4.55 -2.63 -11.37
CA LEU A 31 3.44 -1.73 -11.69
C LEU A 31 3.93 -0.32 -12.04
N ARG A 32 4.89 0.22 -11.27
CA ARG A 32 5.46 1.55 -11.52
C ARG A 32 6.19 1.62 -12.87
N GLU A 33 6.91 0.57 -13.22
CA GLU A 33 7.60 0.46 -14.52
C GLU A 33 6.61 0.36 -15.70
N ARG A 34 5.50 -0.37 -15.54
CA ARG A 34 4.59 -0.70 -16.64
C ARG A 34 3.37 0.21 -16.78
N LYS A 35 3.03 1.03 -15.79
CA LYS A 35 1.80 1.82 -15.81
C LYS A 35 1.86 2.90 -16.90
N ALA A 36 0.73 3.11 -17.56
CA ALA A 36 0.45 4.38 -18.25
C ALA A 36 -0.29 5.34 -17.31
N GLY A 37 -0.21 6.64 -17.60
CA GLY A 37 -0.96 7.68 -16.89
C GLY A 37 -0.37 8.10 -15.53
N GLY A 38 -1.03 9.07 -14.89
CA GLY A 38 -0.54 9.76 -13.70
C GLY A 38 -0.94 9.16 -12.35
N ASN A 39 -1.79 8.13 -12.31
CA ASN A 39 -2.32 7.59 -11.06
C ASN A 39 -1.20 7.08 -10.13
N PRO A 40 -1.26 7.37 -8.82
CA PRO A 40 -0.21 6.99 -7.89
C PRO A 40 -0.22 5.48 -7.61
N VAL A 41 0.97 4.91 -7.46
CA VAL A 41 1.17 3.54 -6.96
C VAL A 41 2.11 3.63 -5.76
N LEU A 42 1.54 3.63 -4.56
CA LEU A 42 2.25 3.76 -3.29
C LEU A 42 2.46 2.39 -2.65
N PHE A 43 3.55 2.27 -1.90
CA PHE A 43 3.88 1.09 -1.12
C PHE A 43 4.34 1.52 0.25
N LYS A 44 3.72 0.98 1.29
CA LYS A 44 4.11 1.19 2.67
C LYS A 44 4.35 -0.16 3.33
N ILE A 45 5.51 -0.28 3.95
CA ILE A 45 5.81 -1.38 4.86
C ILE A 45 5.57 -0.89 6.28
N ASN A 46 4.89 -1.69 7.07
CA ASN A 46 4.85 -1.54 8.51
C ASN A 46 6.04 -2.33 9.08
N MET A 47 7.00 -1.58 9.65
CA MET A 47 8.30 -2.13 10.04
C MET A 47 8.22 -3.01 11.30
N ASP A 48 7.12 -2.92 12.05
CA ASP A 48 6.94 -3.60 13.33
C ASP A 48 5.85 -4.69 13.27
N SER A 49 5.24 -4.94 12.11
CA SER A 49 4.11 -5.85 11.98
C SER A 49 4.36 -7.11 11.15
N GLY A 50 3.63 -8.16 11.50
CA GLY A 50 3.45 -9.35 10.67
C GLY A 50 2.21 -9.28 9.78
N HIS A 51 1.59 -10.42 9.50
CA HIS A 51 0.50 -10.54 8.52
C HIS A 51 -0.76 -9.72 8.80
N ALA A 52 -1.11 -9.55 10.07
CA ALA A 52 -2.35 -8.86 10.44
C ALA A 52 -2.24 -7.33 10.38
N GLY A 53 -1.10 -6.79 9.92
CA GLY A 53 -0.80 -5.36 9.98
C GLY A 53 -0.59 -4.89 11.41
N ALA A 54 -0.78 -3.59 11.64
CA ALA A 54 -0.56 -2.99 12.95
C ALA A 54 -1.42 -3.65 14.05
N SER A 55 -0.75 -4.17 15.10
CA SER A 55 -1.39 -4.91 16.20
C SER A 55 -1.61 -4.08 17.47
N GLY A 56 -0.96 -2.93 17.59
CA GLY A 56 -1.14 -2.01 18.73
C GLY A 56 -2.44 -1.20 18.61
N ARG A 57 -3.02 -0.85 19.76
CA ARG A 57 -4.28 -0.08 19.82
C ARG A 57 -4.22 1.19 18.98
N PHE A 58 -3.15 1.97 19.12
CA PHE A 58 -2.99 3.24 18.40
C PHE A 58 -2.41 3.04 16.99
N SER A 59 -1.44 2.15 16.82
CA SER A 59 -0.84 1.89 15.50
C SER A 59 -1.85 1.36 14.48
N ARG A 60 -2.86 0.60 14.93
CA ARG A 60 -3.99 0.21 14.08
C ARG A 60 -4.82 1.40 13.61
N LEU A 61 -5.09 2.37 14.50
CA LEU A 61 -5.83 3.57 14.15
C LEU A 61 -5.06 4.46 13.17
N GLU A 62 -3.75 4.57 13.36
CA GLU A 62 -2.86 5.30 12.44
C GLU A 62 -2.84 4.67 11.04
N GLU A 63 -2.75 3.34 10.96
CA GLU A 63 -2.80 2.62 9.67
C GLU A 63 -4.15 2.80 8.96
N ILE A 64 -5.26 2.72 9.71
CA ILE A 64 -6.61 3.00 9.19
C ILE A 64 -6.70 4.45 8.70
N ALA A 65 -6.24 5.42 9.49
CA ALA A 65 -6.28 6.84 9.12
C ALA A 65 -5.49 7.09 7.84
N TYR A 66 -4.33 6.45 7.67
CA TYR A 66 -3.52 6.55 6.46
C TYR A 66 -4.25 5.98 5.23
N ILE A 67 -4.90 4.81 5.35
CA ILE A 67 -5.68 4.19 4.28
C ILE A 67 -6.83 5.11 3.84
N TYR A 68 -7.59 5.65 4.79
CA TYR A 68 -8.69 6.56 4.49
C TYR A 68 -8.21 7.88 3.90
N ALA A 69 -7.15 8.47 4.43
CA ALA A 69 -6.56 9.69 3.88
C ALA A 69 -6.13 9.48 2.42
N TYR A 70 -5.51 8.35 2.10
CA TYR A 70 -5.18 7.98 0.73
C TYR A 70 -6.44 7.86 -0.15
N ALA A 71 -7.44 7.09 0.29
CA ALA A 71 -8.68 6.88 -0.47
C ALA A 71 -9.42 8.20 -0.75
N LEU A 72 -9.55 9.06 0.27
CA LEU A 72 -10.15 10.39 0.16
C LEU A 72 -9.37 11.28 -0.82
N LYS A 73 -8.03 11.30 -0.72
CA LYS A 73 -7.16 12.08 -1.61
C LYS A 73 -7.30 11.67 -3.07
N VAL A 74 -7.29 10.37 -3.37
CA VAL A 74 -7.31 9.88 -4.76
C VAL A 74 -8.70 9.88 -5.38
N THR A 75 -9.76 9.98 -4.57
CA THR A 75 -11.15 10.13 -5.03
C THR A 75 -11.63 11.58 -5.06
N GLY A 76 -10.76 12.54 -4.72
CA GLY A 76 -11.11 13.97 -4.71
C GLY A 76 -12.12 14.34 -3.61
N LYS A 77 -12.24 13.53 -2.56
CA LYS A 77 -13.10 13.76 -1.41
C LYS A 77 -12.24 14.30 -0.27
N THR A 78 -11.92 15.59 -0.29
CA THR A 78 -11.17 16.27 0.79
C THR A 78 -11.94 17.49 1.22
#